data_AF-A0A1R2APU2-F1
#
_entry.id   AF-A0A1R2APU2-F1
#
_cell.length_a   1.000
_cell.length_b   1.000
_cell.length_c   1.000
_cell.angle_alpha   90.00
_cell.angle_beta   90.00
_cell.angle_gamma   90.00
#
_symmetry.space_group_name_H-M   'P 1'
#
loop_
_entity.id
_entity.type
_entity.pdbx_description
1 polymer ?
#
loop_
_entity_poly.entity_id
_entity_poly.type
_entity_poly.pdbx_seq_one_letter_code
_entity_poly.pdbx_strand_id
1 'polypeptide(L)'
;MALRRFLFGMNQHEFTKYRILFVNGDKAGLIPENQLEDMFKIMEKLFIKRSIAFVFSGVFAFSVPVPLDLILKVPVKFVIFSLSYRGLIYKSKVDLVEKMKNLCIDLDLENKVDEMQISVKEKKILDSILEAEKEKRDK
;
A
#
# COMPACT_ATOMS: atom_id res chain seq x y z
N MET A 1 -12.70 -13.11 -4.92
CA MET A 1 -12.16 -11.85 -4.37
C MET A 1 -10.63 -11.84 -4.22
N ALA A 2 -9.98 -12.91 -3.78
CA ALA A 2 -8.53 -12.94 -3.51
C ALA A 2 -7.63 -12.64 -4.73
N LEU A 3 -7.91 -13.25 -5.89
CA LEU A 3 -7.13 -13.04 -7.13
C LEU A 3 -7.24 -11.60 -7.66
N ARG A 4 -8.42 -10.97 -7.58
CA ARG A 4 -8.61 -9.56 -7.97
C ARG A 4 -7.83 -8.61 -7.05
N ARG A 5 -7.86 -8.83 -5.73
CA ARG A 5 -7.07 -8.02 -4.77
C ARG A 5 -5.56 -8.25 -4.95
N PHE A 6 -5.16 -9.46 -5.31
CA PHE A 6 -3.77 -9.80 -5.65
C PHE A 6 -3.29 -9.10 -6.95
N LEU A 7 -4.11 -9.13 -8.01
CA LEU A 7 -3.75 -8.59 -9.32
C LEU A 7 -3.85 -7.06 -9.38
N PHE A 8 -4.91 -6.49 -8.80
CA PHE A 8 -5.24 -5.06 -8.89
C PHE A 8 -4.86 -4.26 -7.62
N GLY A 9 -4.42 -4.95 -6.56
CA GLY A 9 -4.10 -4.34 -5.28
C GLY A 9 -5.31 -4.18 -4.35
N MET A 10 -5.04 -3.65 -3.15
CA MET A 10 -6.07 -3.19 -2.22
C MET A 10 -6.93 -2.08 -2.82
N ASN A 11 -8.10 -1.82 -2.23
CA ASN A 11 -8.94 -0.69 -2.60
C ASN A 11 -8.10 0.60 -2.56
N GLN A 12 -7.79 1.13 -3.73
CA GLN A 12 -6.83 2.21 -3.91
C GLN A 12 -7.33 3.50 -3.24
N HIS A 13 -8.65 3.68 -3.12
CA HIS A 13 -9.26 4.78 -2.39
C HIS A 13 -8.99 4.68 -0.88
N GLU A 14 -9.27 3.54 -0.25
CA GLU A 14 -8.98 3.33 1.18
C GLU A 14 -7.49 3.50 1.48
N PHE A 15 -6.62 2.91 0.67
CA PHE A 15 -5.17 3.06 0.86
C PHE A 15 -4.75 4.53 0.78
N THR A 16 -5.26 5.28 -0.20
CA THR A 16 -4.93 6.70 -0.38
C THR A 16 -5.46 7.54 0.78
N LYS A 17 -6.70 7.31 1.23
CA LYS A 17 -7.32 7.94 2.40
C LYS A 17 -6.43 7.79 3.64
N TYR A 18 -6.17 6.56 4.05
CA TYR A 18 -5.41 6.30 5.28
C TYR A 18 -3.94 6.72 5.17
N ARG A 19 -3.35 6.71 3.97
CA ARG A 19 -1.99 7.26 3.75
C ARG A 19 -1.95 8.77 4.00
N ILE A 20 -2.91 9.52 3.45
CA ILE A 20 -2.99 10.97 3.63
C ILE A 20 -3.22 11.29 5.10
N LEU A 21 -4.16 10.60 5.76
CA LEU A 21 -4.44 10.80 7.18
C LEU A 21 -3.22 10.47 8.07
N PHE A 22 -2.55 9.34 7.83
CA PHE A 22 -1.39 8.93 8.61
C PHE A 22 -0.23 9.93 8.50
N VAL A 23 0.17 10.29 7.28
CA VAL A 23 1.32 11.18 7.05
C VAL A 23 1.06 12.58 7.62
N ASN A 24 -0.15 13.09 7.50
CA ASN A 24 -0.46 14.42 8.01
C ASN A 24 -0.78 14.42 9.51
N GLY A 25 -1.31 13.32 10.05
CA GLY A 25 -1.46 13.09 11.48
C GLY A 25 -0.11 13.00 12.20
N ASP A 26 0.88 12.32 11.61
CA ASP A 26 2.26 12.27 12.09
C ASP A 26 2.88 13.68 12.15
N LYS A 27 2.82 14.43 11.04
CA LYS A 27 3.31 15.82 10.98
C LYS A 27 2.64 16.76 12.00
N ALA A 28 1.37 16.53 12.30
CA ALA A 28 0.61 17.31 13.27
C ALA A 28 0.84 16.85 14.73
N GLY A 29 1.62 15.78 14.95
CA GLY A 29 1.84 15.23 16.29
C GLY A 29 0.61 14.53 16.89
N LEU A 30 -0.37 14.15 16.06
CA LEU A 30 -1.61 13.50 16.48
C LEU A 30 -1.44 11.99 16.71
N ILE A 31 -0.32 11.42 16.25
CA ILE A 31 0.01 10.01 16.41
C ILE A 31 1.02 9.86 17.55
N PRO A 32 0.72 9.08 18.60
CA PRO A 32 1.65 8.81 19.69
C PRO A 32 2.96 8.17 19.20
N GLU A 33 4.09 8.61 19.77
CA GLU A 33 5.44 8.16 19.37
C GLU A 33 5.61 6.63 19.45
N ASN A 34 5.06 5.98 20.48
CA ASN A 34 5.12 4.52 20.62
C ASN A 34 4.44 3.79 19.46
N GLN A 35 3.33 4.33 18.94
CA GLN A 35 2.63 3.75 17.79
C GLN A 35 3.33 4.07 16.47
N LEU A 36 3.95 5.25 16.35
CA LEU A 36 4.82 5.60 15.21
C LEU A 36 6.01 4.66 15.13
N GLU A 37 6.69 4.40 16.24
CA GLU A 37 7.86 3.52 16.30
C GLU A 37 7.52 2.09 15.89
N ASP A 38 6.37 1.58 16.34
CA ASP A 38 5.81 0.30 15.92
C ASP A 38 5.50 0.27 14.41
N MET A 39 5.02 1.38 13.86
CA MET A 39 4.80 1.50 12.42
C MET A 39 6.11 1.54 11.63
N PHE A 40 7.12 2.27 12.11
CA PHE A 40 8.45 2.30 11.50
C PHE A 40 9.09 0.92 11.47
N LYS A 41 9.03 0.15 12.56
CA LYS A 41 9.53 -1.23 12.60
C LYS A 41 8.85 -2.13 11.56
N ILE A 42 7.56 -1.93 11.30
CA ILE A 42 6.83 -2.70 10.27
C ILE A 42 7.22 -2.26 8.86
N MET A 43 7.37 -0.96 8.64
CA MET A 43 7.83 -0.42 7.36
C MET A 43 9.24 -0.90 7.03
N GLU A 44 10.14 -0.92 8.02
CA GLU A 44 11.50 -1.44 7.88
C GLU A 44 11.49 -2.94 7.54
N LYS A 45 10.73 -3.75 8.28
CA LYS A 45 10.53 -5.18 7.96
C LYS A 45 9.99 -5.37 6.55
N LEU A 46 9.05 -4.53 6.10
CA LEU A 46 8.52 -4.58 4.74
C LEU A 46 9.59 -4.21 3.71
N PHE A 47 10.44 -3.21 4.00
CA PHE A 47 11.53 -2.80 3.12
C PHE A 47 12.54 -3.95 2.93
N ILE A 48 12.97 -4.57 4.04
CA ILE A 48 13.86 -5.75 3.99
C ILE A 48 13.23 -6.86 3.17
N LYS A 49 11.94 -7.17 3.43
CA LYS A 49 11.23 -8.21 2.68
C LYS A 49 11.08 -7.88 1.20
N ARG A 50 10.91 -6.60 0.83
CA ARG A 50 10.90 -6.14 -0.55
C ARG A 50 12.25 -6.35 -1.23
N SER A 51 13.35 -6.00 -0.57
CA SER A 51 14.69 -6.20 -1.11
C SER A 51 14.98 -7.68 -1.36
N ILE A 52 14.65 -8.54 -0.38
CA ILE A 52 14.77 -10.00 -0.52
C ILE A 52 13.88 -10.50 -1.67
N ALA A 53 12.61 -10.11 -1.69
CA ALA A 53 11.66 -10.52 -2.73
C ALA A 53 12.11 -10.09 -4.12
N PHE A 54 12.71 -8.90 -4.27
CA PHE A 54 13.24 -8.41 -5.54
C PHE A 54 14.34 -9.34 -6.07
N VAL A 55 15.31 -9.69 -5.22
CA VAL A 55 16.41 -10.61 -5.58
C VAL A 55 15.86 -11.99 -5.96
N PHE A 56 15.02 -12.59 -5.12
CA PHE A 56 14.43 -13.90 -5.39
C PHE A 56 13.56 -13.91 -6.65
N SER A 57 12.82 -12.83 -6.92
CA SER A 57 12.01 -12.72 -8.13
C SER A 57 12.87 -12.62 -9.39
N GLY A 58 14.02 -11.95 -9.30
CA GLY A 58 15.02 -11.91 -10.37
C GLY A 58 15.55 -13.29 -10.69
N VAL A 59 16.05 -14.00 -9.67
CA VAL A 59 16.57 -15.37 -9.80
C VAL A 59 15.51 -16.30 -10.38
N PHE A 60 14.29 -16.27 -9.83
CA PHE A 60 13.18 -17.09 -10.29
C PHE A 60 12.80 -16.79 -11.76
N ALA A 61 12.72 -15.51 -12.12
CA ALA A 61 12.43 -15.12 -13.48
C ALA A 61 13.48 -15.69 -14.43
N PHE A 62 14.78 -15.57 -14.13
CA PHE A 62 15.84 -16.12 -14.97
C PHE A 62 15.83 -17.65 -15.04
N SER A 63 15.49 -18.36 -13.97
CA SER A 63 15.50 -19.83 -13.91
C SER A 63 14.34 -20.52 -14.63
N VAL A 64 13.18 -19.86 -14.79
CA VAL A 64 12.02 -20.47 -15.47
C VAL A 64 12.32 -20.71 -16.96
N PRO A 65 12.33 -21.95 -17.47
CA PRO A 65 12.49 -22.17 -18.90
C PRO A 65 11.29 -21.61 -19.65
N VAL A 66 11.53 -20.77 -20.65
CA VAL A 66 10.47 -20.19 -21.50
C VAL A 66 10.74 -20.64 -22.93
N PRO A 67 9.85 -21.43 -23.55
CA PRO A 67 10.04 -21.96 -24.91
C PRO A 67 9.66 -20.91 -25.95
N LEU A 68 10.36 -19.77 -25.96
CA LEU A 68 10.12 -18.64 -26.87
C LEU A 68 11.43 -18.09 -27.43
N ASP A 69 11.34 -17.52 -28.63
CA ASP A 69 12.42 -16.78 -29.29
C ASP A 69 12.88 -15.58 -28.45
N LEU A 70 14.14 -15.16 -28.66
CA LEU A 70 14.84 -14.18 -27.83
C LEU A 70 14.05 -12.87 -27.62
N ILE A 71 13.31 -12.44 -28.65
CA ILE A 71 12.54 -11.19 -28.67
C ILE A 71 11.36 -11.23 -27.69
N LEU A 72 10.67 -12.38 -27.57
CA LEU A 72 9.54 -12.55 -26.64
C LEU A 72 9.97 -13.04 -25.26
N LYS A 73 11.20 -13.59 -25.15
CA LYS A 73 11.75 -14.08 -23.89
C LYS A 73 11.88 -12.97 -22.85
N VAL A 74 12.39 -11.79 -23.22
CA VAL A 74 12.63 -10.68 -22.26
C VAL A 74 11.32 -10.13 -21.67
N PRO A 75 10.27 -9.80 -22.45
CA PRO A 75 8.98 -9.38 -21.89
C PRO A 75 8.35 -10.42 -20.96
N VAL A 76 8.39 -11.70 -21.34
CA VAL A 76 7.79 -12.77 -20.51
C VAL A 76 8.54 -12.94 -19.19
N LYS A 77 9.87 -12.84 -19.21
CA LYS A 77 10.69 -12.83 -17.99
C LYS A 77 10.36 -11.66 -17.08
N PHE A 78 10.10 -10.48 -17.64
CA PHE A 78 9.66 -9.31 -16.87
C PHE A 78 8.27 -9.50 -16.25
N VAL A 79 7.34 -10.13 -16.97
CA VAL A 79 6.02 -10.49 -16.43
C VAL A 79 6.16 -11.47 -15.27
N ILE A 80 6.93 -12.56 -15.44
CA ILE A 80 7.20 -13.55 -14.38
C ILE A 80 7.84 -12.87 -13.16
N PHE A 81 8.86 -12.04 -13.38
CA PHE A 81 9.49 -11.24 -12.34
C PHE A 81 8.45 -10.41 -11.56
N SER A 82 7.61 -9.66 -12.27
CA SER A 82 6.62 -8.77 -11.67
C SER A 82 5.57 -9.53 -10.85
N LEU A 83 5.13 -10.70 -11.32
CA LEU A 83 4.15 -11.54 -10.64
C LEU A 83 4.73 -12.18 -9.38
N SER A 84 5.95 -12.74 -9.48
CA SER A 84 6.65 -13.33 -8.34
C SER A 84 6.95 -12.27 -7.28
N TYR A 85 7.41 -11.09 -7.69
CA TYR A 85 7.70 -9.98 -6.77
C TYR A 85 6.43 -9.54 -6.03
N ARG A 86 5.34 -9.32 -6.77
CA ARG A 86 4.04 -8.98 -6.18
C ARG A 86 3.57 -10.05 -5.20
N GLY A 87 3.71 -11.33 -5.54
CA GLY A 87 3.27 -12.42 -4.68
C GLY A 87 4.01 -12.50 -3.36
N LEU A 88 5.34 -12.33 -3.39
CA LEU A 88 6.17 -12.40 -2.20
C LEU A 88 5.92 -11.24 -1.21
N ILE A 89 5.55 -10.06 -1.72
CA ILE A 89 5.34 -8.86 -0.88
C ILE A 89 3.88 -8.59 -0.55
N TYR A 90 2.93 -9.23 -1.24
CA TYR A 90 1.50 -8.89 -1.17
C TYR A 90 0.97 -8.91 0.27
N LYS A 91 1.18 -10.00 1.00
CA LYS A 91 0.69 -10.15 2.38
C LYS A 91 1.20 -9.03 3.28
N SER A 92 2.51 -8.78 3.26
CA SER A 92 3.12 -7.75 4.12
C SER A 92 2.70 -6.33 3.72
N LYS A 93 2.37 -6.08 2.45
CA LYS A 93 1.77 -4.81 2.04
C LYS A 93 0.35 -4.65 2.59
N VAL A 94 -0.46 -5.72 2.58
CA VAL A 94 -1.81 -5.70 3.16
C VAL A 94 -1.75 -5.45 4.66
N ASP A 95 -0.92 -6.21 5.38
CA ASP A 95 -0.76 -6.09 6.84
C ASP A 95 -0.37 -4.64 7.24
N LEU A 96 0.53 -4.00 6.48
CA LEU A 96 0.95 -2.60 6.71
C LEU A 96 -0.24 -1.63 6.58
N VAL A 97 -1.03 -1.76 5.51
CA VAL A 97 -2.13 -0.83 5.28
C VAL A 97 -3.27 -1.06 6.26
N GLU A 98 -3.56 -2.30 6.61
CA GLU A 98 -4.57 -2.63 7.60
C GLU A 98 -4.20 -2.06 8.97
N LYS A 99 -2.92 -2.16 9.37
CA LYS A 99 -2.46 -1.55 10.62
C LYS A 99 -2.53 -0.02 10.58
N MET A 100 -2.14 0.60 9.47
CA MET A 100 -2.29 2.05 9.26
C MET A 100 -3.76 2.48 9.33
N LYS A 101 -4.66 1.71 8.72
CA LYS A 101 -6.11 1.94 8.78
C LYS A 101 -6.62 1.90 10.21
N ASN A 102 -6.32 0.83 10.94
CA ASN A 102 -6.79 0.67 12.32
C ASN A 102 -6.29 1.82 13.20
N LEU A 103 -5.02 2.19 13.08
CA LEU A 103 -4.44 3.32 13.81
C LEU A 103 -5.15 4.65 13.49
N CYS A 104 -5.42 4.95 12.22
CA CYS A 104 -6.14 6.16 11.84
C CYS A 104 -7.59 6.17 12.38
N ILE A 105 -8.24 5.02 12.47
CA ILE A 105 -9.59 4.88 13.04
C ILE A 105 -9.55 5.04 14.56
N ASP A 106 -8.63 4.36 15.25
CA ASP A 106 -8.49 4.38 16.71
C ASP A 106 -8.19 5.78 17.24
N LEU A 107 -7.44 6.59 16.48
CA LEU A 107 -7.10 7.98 16.82
C LEU A 107 -8.14 9.00 16.32
N ASP A 108 -9.18 8.53 15.64
CA ASP A 108 -10.24 9.32 15.02
C ASP A 108 -9.69 10.45 14.13
N LEU A 109 -8.68 10.11 13.31
CA LEU A 109 -7.97 11.09 12.47
C LEU A 109 -8.88 11.71 11.41
N GLU A 110 -9.93 11.02 10.99
CA GLU A 110 -10.87 11.51 9.98
C GLU A 110 -11.65 12.76 10.45
N ASN A 111 -11.96 12.84 11.75
CA ASN A 111 -12.62 14.01 12.34
C ASN A 111 -11.66 15.14 12.72
N LYS A 112 -10.34 14.88 12.71
CA LYS A 112 -9.27 15.84 13.05
C LYS A 112 -8.56 16.39 11.81
N VAL A 113 -9.15 16.24 10.62
CA VAL A 113 -8.56 16.70 9.35
C VAL A 113 -8.25 18.19 9.37
N ASP A 114 -9.03 19.01 10.07
CA ASP A 114 -8.80 20.45 10.17
C ASP A 114 -7.64 20.81 11.12
N GLU A 115 -7.23 19.90 12.01
CA GLU A 115 -6.04 20.03 12.86
C GLU A 115 -4.75 19.65 12.11
N MET A 116 -4.88 19.07 10.91
CA MET A 116 -3.76 18.57 10.11
C MET A 116 -3.32 19.58 9.04
N GLN A 117 -2.01 19.69 8.83
CA GLN A 117 -1.43 20.48 7.74
C GLN A 117 -1.47 19.72 6.40
N ILE A 118 -2.67 19.48 5.87
CA ILE A 118 -2.87 18.79 4.59
C ILE A 118 -2.72 19.77 3.42
N SER A 119 -1.94 19.40 2.40
CA SER A 119 -1.82 20.22 1.19
C SER A 119 -3.15 20.32 0.43
N VAL A 120 -3.40 21.44 -0.27
CA VAL A 120 -4.65 21.65 -1.05
C VAL A 120 -4.92 20.51 -2.04
N LYS A 121 -3.87 19.97 -2.66
CA LYS A 121 -3.98 18.84 -3.60
C LYS A 121 -4.43 17.56 -2.89
N GLU A 122 -3.87 17.25 -1.73
CA GLU A 122 -4.21 16.06 -0.97
C GLU A 122 -5.58 16.18 -0.30
N LYS A 123 -5.96 17.37 0.17
CA LYS A 123 -7.28 17.64 0.74
C LYS A 123 -8.38 17.38 -0.30
N LYS A 124 -8.25 17.88 -1.53
CA LYS A 124 -9.18 17.57 -2.63
C LYS A 124 -9.33 16.08 -2.90
N ILE A 125 -8.22 15.33 -2.88
CA ILE A 125 -8.25 13.88 -3.06
C ILE A 125 -9.00 13.21 -1.90
N LEU A 126 -8.69 13.62 -0.66
CA LEU A 126 -9.35 13.09 0.53
C LEU A 126 -10.86 13.36 0.49
N ASP A 127 -11.26 14.60 0.22
CA ASP A 127 -12.66 15.03 0.15
C ASP A 127 -13.42 14.22 -0.91
N SER A 128 -12.87 14.05 -2.12
CA SER A 128 -13.50 13.24 -3.17
C SER A 128 -13.70 11.77 -2.77
N ILE A 129 -12.80 11.22 -1.96
CA ILE A 129 -12.93 9.85 -1.45
C ILE A 129 -14.04 9.79 -0.39
N LEU A 130 -14.10 10.77 0.51
CA LEU A 130 -15.11 10.85 1.56
C LEU A 130 -16.53 11.02 0.98
N GLU A 131 -16.69 11.87 -0.03
CA GLU A 131 -17.95 12.06 -0.76
C GLU A 131 -18.40 10.75 -1.43
N ALA A 132 -17.50 10.08 -2.16
CA ALA A 132 -17.80 8.80 -2.80
C ALA A 132 -18.13 7.67 -1.81
N GLU A 133 -17.65 7.75 -0.57
CA GLU A 133 -18.01 6.82 0.50
C GLU A 133 -19.39 7.13 1.09
N LYS A 134 -19.77 8.40 1.23
CA LYS A 134 -21.12 8.81 1.67
C LYS A 134 -22.19 8.36 0.68
N GLU A 135 -22.00 8.61 -0.61
CA GLU A 135 -22.93 8.19 -1.67
C GLU A 135 -23.18 6.67 -1.74
N LYS A 136 -22.24 5.86 -1.22
CA LYS A 136 -22.38 4.40 -1.13
C LYS A 136 -23.07 3.93 0.14
N ARG A 137 -23.12 4.75 1.20
CA ARG A 137 -23.84 4.43 2.45
C ARG A 137 -25.32 4.81 2.37
N ASP A 138 -25.65 5.81 1.54
CA ASP A 138 -27.02 6.31 1.36
C ASP A 138 -27.82 5.57 0.27
N LYS A 139 -27.26 4.49 -0.29
CA LYS A 139 -27.90 3.58 -1.28
C LYS A 139 -28.02 2.18 -0.73
#